data_AF-A0A3E0N987-F1
#
_entry.id   AF-A0A3E0N987-F1
#
_cell.length_a   1.000
_cell.length_b   1.000
_cell.length_c   1.000
_cell.angle_alpha   90.00
_cell.angle_beta   90.00
_cell.angle_gamma   90.00
#
_symmetry.space_group_name_H-M   'P 1'
#
loop_
_entity.id
_entity.type
_entity.pdbx_description
1 polymer ?
#
loop_
_entity_poly.entity_id
_entity_poly.type
_entity_poly.pdbx_seq_one_letter_code
_entity_poly.pdbx_strand_id
1 'polypeptide(L)'
;MINTLKDWYEQHLTHKESVILVVVMASTFLLLATIGDVLMPVLVALILAYLMQGVADRLMGWGLNETLALSAATLLFAGVFLGFTIGIAPLVWRQLGGLIREAPAMVEAVQTEVAGLIAQYPTMIEQAPIDELMSTIQGQAASFGQAVLGYGLSSIP
;
A
#
# COMPACT_ATOMS: atom_id res chain seq x y z
N MET A 1 35.89 3.08 17.07
CA MET A 1 34.55 3.39 16.51
C MET A 1 34.26 4.88 16.50
N ILE A 2 34.45 5.61 17.62
CA ILE A 2 34.30 7.09 17.66
C ILE A 2 35.26 7.83 16.72
N ASN A 3 36.52 7.41 16.61
CA ASN A 3 37.47 8.06 15.70
C ASN A 3 37.10 7.88 14.22
N THR A 4 36.54 6.73 13.85
CA THR A 4 36.07 6.45 12.48
C THR A 4 34.88 7.36 12.09
N LEU A 5 33.99 7.65 13.05
CA LEU A 5 32.90 8.62 12.89
C LEU A 5 33.42 10.05 12.76
N LYS A 6 34.48 10.39 13.50
CA LYS A 6 35.12 11.71 13.47
C LYS A 6 35.87 11.97 12.16
N ASP A 7 36.62 10.99 11.68
CA ASP A 7 37.36 11.07 10.41
C ASP A 7 36.38 11.18 9.21
N TRP A 8 35.25 10.47 9.25
CA TRP A 8 34.19 10.61 8.23
C TRP A 8 33.52 11.99 8.25
N TYR A 9 33.25 12.53 9.46
CA TYR A 9 32.69 13.86 9.66
C TYR A 9 33.61 14.95 9.10
N GLU A 10 34.91 14.91 9.44
CA GLU A 10 35.91 15.88 8.97
C GLU A 10 36.18 15.77 7.45
N GLN A 11 35.97 14.61 6.83
CA GLN A 11 36.20 14.44 5.40
C GLN A 11 34.98 14.84 4.54
N HIS A 12 33.75 14.54 5.00
CA HIS A 12 32.53 14.80 4.23
C HIS A 12 31.83 16.12 4.58
N LEU A 13 31.92 16.62 5.82
CA LEU A 13 31.19 17.81 6.29
C LEU A 13 32.03 19.10 6.32
N THR A 14 33.29 19.04 5.88
CA THR A 14 34.17 20.23 5.84
C THR A 14 33.93 21.11 4.61
N HIS A 15 33.28 20.59 3.57
CA HIS A 15 32.85 21.39 2.42
C HIS A 15 31.58 22.17 2.79
N LYS A 16 31.60 23.50 2.58
CA LYS A 16 30.47 24.41 2.89
C LYS A 16 29.14 23.92 2.29
N GLU A 17 29.19 23.28 1.13
CA GLU A 17 28.02 22.73 0.41
C GLU A 17 27.40 21.53 1.15
N SER A 18 28.21 20.64 1.70
CA SER A 18 27.75 19.47 2.46
C SER A 18 27.03 19.87 3.76
N VAL A 19 27.51 20.91 4.43
CA VAL A 19 26.87 21.43 5.66
C VAL A 19 25.48 21.98 5.34
N ILE A 20 25.33 22.72 4.25
CA ILE A 20 24.03 23.23 3.80
C ILE A 20 23.10 22.06 3.48
N LEU A 21 23.59 21.01 2.82
CA LEU A 21 22.79 19.84 2.50
C LEU A 21 22.30 19.14 3.76
N VAL A 22 23.17 18.93 4.76
CA VAL A 22 22.76 18.34 6.05
C VAL A 22 21.74 19.21 6.76
N VAL A 23 21.90 20.54 6.75
CA VAL A 23 20.94 21.47 7.36
C VAL A 23 19.59 21.42 6.65
N VAL A 24 19.57 21.41 5.30
CA VAL A 24 18.33 21.30 4.51
C VAL A 24 17.68 19.94 4.70
N MET A 25 18.45 18.86 4.76
CA MET A 25 17.93 17.52 4.94
C MET A 25 17.35 17.35 6.35
N ALA A 26 18.06 17.82 7.37
CA ALA A 26 17.60 17.81 8.76
C ALA A 26 16.37 18.68 8.95
N SER A 27 16.33 19.89 8.36
CA SER A 27 15.16 20.78 8.46
C SER A 27 13.95 20.22 7.72
N THR A 28 14.14 19.67 6.51
CA THR A 28 13.07 19.01 5.76
C THR A 28 12.53 17.80 6.51
N PHE A 29 13.42 16.97 7.06
CA PHE A 29 13.02 15.83 7.88
C PHE A 29 12.24 16.26 9.13
N LEU A 30 12.70 17.30 9.82
CA LEU A 30 12.01 17.85 10.98
C LEU A 30 10.61 18.39 10.61
N LEU A 31 10.50 19.11 9.49
CA LEU A 31 9.23 19.61 8.97
C LEU A 31 8.27 18.48 8.60
N LEU A 32 8.76 17.44 7.91
CA LEU A 32 7.97 16.26 7.58
C LEU A 32 7.56 15.48 8.84
N ALA A 33 8.42 15.37 9.85
CA ALA A 33 8.10 14.67 11.09
C ALA A 33 7.09 15.43 11.96
N THR A 34 7.07 16.76 11.90
CA THR A 34 6.20 17.60 12.75
C THR A 34 4.89 17.99 12.09
N ILE A 35 4.88 18.21 10.77
CA ILE A 35 3.72 18.71 10.01
C ILE A 35 3.34 17.71 8.90
N GLY A 36 3.99 16.54 8.81
CA GLY A 36 3.74 15.53 7.76
C GLY A 36 2.27 15.14 7.63
N ASP A 37 1.58 14.93 8.75
CA ASP A 37 0.16 14.58 8.75
C ASP A 37 -0.73 15.67 8.16
N VAL A 38 -0.36 16.95 8.30
CA VAL A 38 -1.06 18.10 7.71
C VAL A 38 -0.61 18.33 6.27
N LEU A 39 0.64 18.03 5.93
CA LEU A 39 1.18 18.13 4.57
C LEU A 39 0.59 17.05 3.65
N MET A 40 0.32 15.85 4.16
CA MET A 40 -0.22 14.75 3.38
C MET A 40 -1.50 15.11 2.61
N PRO A 41 -2.57 15.64 3.23
CA PRO A 41 -3.77 16.05 2.49
C PRO A 41 -3.50 17.19 1.50
N VAL A 42 -2.56 18.09 1.80
CA VAL A 42 -2.18 19.19 0.88
C VAL A 42 -1.46 18.65 -0.36
N LEU A 43 -0.51 17.73 -0.17
CA LEU A 43 0.21 17.07 -1.27
C LEU A 43 -0.74 16.24 -2.13
N VAL A 44 -1.66 15.51 -1.51
CA VAL A 44 -2.71 14.78 -2.23
C VAL A 44 -3.56 15.75 -3.05
N ALA A 45 -4.04 16.85 -2.46
CA ALA A 45 -4.80 17.86 -3.18
C ALA A 45 -4.01 18.47 -4.35
N LEU A 46 -2.71 18.72 -4.19
CA LEU A 46 -1.84 19.22 -5.25
C LEU A 46 -1.70 18.23 -6.41
N ILE A 47 -1.46 16.95 -6.09
CA ILE A 47 -1.39 15.89 -7.11
C ILE A 47 -2.71 15.80 -7.87
N LEU A 48 -3.84 15.79 -7.16
CA LEU A 48 -5.16 15.74 -7.78
C LEU A 48 -5.43 16.97 -8.65
N ALA A 49 -5.06 18.17 -8.18
CA ALA A 49 -5.18 19.40 -8.96
C ALA A 49 -4.36 19.32 -10.25
N TYR A 50 -3.13 18.79 -10.19
CA TYR A 50 -2.28 18.63 -11.37
C TYR A 50 -2.82 17.59 -12.36
N LEU A 51 -3.40 16.49 -11.84
CA LEU A 51 -4.12 15.51 -12.67
C LEU A 51 -5.33 16.14 -13.38
N MET A 52 -6.12 16.93 -12.66
CA MET A 52 -7.26 17.67 -13.23
C MET A 52 -6.82 18.70 -14.27
N GLN A 53 -5.70 19.39 -14.02
CA GLN A 53 -5.15 20.37 -14.95
C GLN A 53 -4.75 19.72 -16.28
N GLY A 54 -4.12 18.53 -16.26
CA GLY A 54 -3.81 17.80 -17.49
C GLY A 54 -5.03 17.35 -18.31
N VAL A 55 -6.21 17.21 -17.68
CA VAL A 55 -7.50 16.98 -18.35
C VAL A 55 -8.08 18.28 -18.89
N ALA A 56 -8.02 19.36 -18.10
CA ALA A 56 -8.45 20.69 -18.52
C ALA A 56 -7.67 21.17 -19.76
N ASP A 57 -6.34 20.97 -19.78
CA ASP A 57 -5.49 21.33 -20.93
C ASP A 57 -5.88 20.57 -22.20
N ARG A 58 -6.25 19.29 -22.08
CA ARG A 58 -6.76 18.49 -23.20
C ARG A 58 -8.10 19.00 -23.71
N LEU A 59 -9.00 19.40 -22.80
CA LEU A 59 -10.29 20.01 -23.15
C LEU A 59 -10.12 21.38 -23.83
N MET A 60 -9.18 22.20 -23.34
CA MET A 60 -8.83 23.47 -23.99
C MET A 60 -8.27 23.24 -25.40
N GLY A 61 -7.47 22.18 -25.60
CA GLY A 61 -7.00 21.76 -26.92
C GLY A 61 -8.10 21.40 -27.93
N TRP A 62 -9.32 21.13 -27.46
CA TRP A 62 -10.50 20.92 -28.31
C TRP A 62 -11.29 22.20 -28.59
N GLY A 63 -10.80 23.35 -28.16
CA GLY A 63 -11.40 24.67 -28.41
C GLY A 63 -12.38 25.15 -27.33
N LEU A 64 -12.40 24.52 -26.15
CA LEU A 64 -13.19 25.02 -25.02
C LEU A 64 -12.52 26.24 -24.37
N ASN A 65 -13.34 27.19 -23.92
CA ASN A 65 -12.88 28.30 -23.07
C ASN A 65 -12.34 27.76 -21.73
N GLU A 66 -11.32 28.42 -21.17
CA GLU A 66 -10.60 28.01 -19.96
C GLU A 66 -11.55 27.69 -18.79
N THR A 67 -12.55 28.53 -18.55
CA THR A 67 -13.55 28.34 -17.49
C THR A 67 -14.43 27.11 -17.71
N LEU A 68 -14.80 26.84 -18.96
CA LEU A 68 -15.57 25.65 -19.34
C LEU A 68 -14.73 24.38 -19.25
N ALA A 69 -13.46 24.45 -19.66
CA ALA A 69 -12.53 23.33 -19.56
C ALA A 69 -12.25 22.94 -18.11
N LEU A 70 -12.01 23.93 -17.24
CA LEU A 70 -11.75 23.70 -15.82
C LEU A 70 -12.97 23.14 -15.08
N SER A 71 -14.15 23.71 -15.33
CA SER A 71 -15.41 23.20 -14.74
C SER A 71 -15.75 21.80 -15.24
N ALA A 72 -15.60 21.52 -16.53
CA ALA A 72 -15.82 20.19 -17.09
C ALA A 72 -14.82 19.16 -16.55
N ALA A 73 -13.52 19.51 -16.45
CA ALA A 73 -12.51 18.64 -15.86
C ALA A 73 -12.81 18.32 -14.39
N THR A 74 -13.26 19.32 -13.63
CA THR A 74 -13.68 19.15 -12.23
C THR A 74 -14.87 18.23 -12.08
N LEU A 75 -15.92 18.42 -12.89
CA LEU A 75 -17.10 17.56 -12.88
C LEU A 75 -16.78 16.13 -13.30
N LEU A 76 -15.96 15.96 -14.34
CA LEU A 76 -15.52 14.65 -14.81
C LEU A 76 -14.71 13.92 -13.74
N PHE A 77 -13.71 14.60 -13.16
CA PHE A 77 -12.88 14.03 -12.12
C PHE A 77 -13.71 13.64 -10.89
N ALA A 78 -14.56 14.55 -10.40
CA ALA A 78 -15.44 14.27 -9.27
C ALA A 78 -16.39 13.10 -9.55
N GLY A 79 -16.97 13.03 -10.76
CA GLY A 79 -17.85 11.94 -11.18
C GLY A 79 -17.14 10.59 -11.21
N VAL A 80 -15.94 10.53 -11.80
CA VAL A 80 -15.11 9.32 -11.82
C VAL A 80 -14.68 8.92 -10.41
N PHE A 81 -14.24 9.88 -9.59
CA PHE A 81 -13.80 9.64 -8.23
C PHE A 81 -14.94 9.10 -7.35
N LEU A 82 -16.12 9.70 -7.42
CA LEU A 82 -17.31 9.23 -6.71
C LEU A 82 -17.76 7.86 -7.22
N GLY A 83 -17.78 7.66 -8.55
CA GLY A 83 -18.12 6.37 -9.16
C GLY A 83 -17.16 5.27 -8.75
N PHE A 84 -15.86 5.57 -8.69
CA PHE A 84 -14.83 4.66 -8.20
C PHE A 84 -15.03 4.34 -6.71
N THR A 85 -15.25 5.37 -5.89
CA THR A 85 -15.39 5.22 -4.43
C THR A 85 -16.66 4.48 -4.03
N ILE A 86 -17.79 4.71 -4.71
CA ILE A 86 -19.08 4.08 -4.39
C ILE A 86 -19.25 2.74 -5.11
N GLY A 87 -18.66 2.56 -6.29
CA GLY A 87 -18.81 1.35 -7.10
C GLY A 87 -17.67 0.37 -6.91
N ILE A 88 -16.45 0.79 -7.26
CA ILE A 88 -15.28 -0.09 -7.35
C ILE A 88 -14.69 -0.37 -5.97
N ALA A 89 -14.51 0.63 -5.11
CA ALA A 89 -13.92 0.45 -3.80
C ALA A 89 -14.66 -0.59 -2.93
N PRO A 90 -16.01 -0.59 -2.78
CA PRO A 90 -16.69 -1.62 -2.00
C PRO A 90 -16.66 -2.99 -2.68
N LEU A 91 -16.61 -3.04 -4.02
CA LEU A 91 -16.45 -4.30 -4.74
C LEU A 91 -15.09 -4.92 -4.43
N VAL A 92 -14.01 -4.14 -4.52
CA VAL A 92 -12.65 -4.58 -4.18
C VAL A 92 -12.58 -5.01 -2.72
N TRP A 93 -13.16 -4.23 -1.80
CA TRP A 93 -13.21 -4.59 -0.39
C TRP A 93 -13.93 -5.92 -0.15
N ARG A 94 -15.08 -6.13 -0.81
CA ARG A 94 -15.82 -7.39 -0.73
C ARG A 94 -15.04 -8.55 -1.34
N GLN A 95 -14.34 -8.33 -2.45
CA GLN A 95 -13.50 -9.35 -3.10
C GLN A 95 -12.32 -9.75 -2.22
N LEU A 96 -11.60 -8.78 -1.64
CA LEU A 96 -10.52 -9.06 -0.69
C LEU A 96 -11.03 -9.79 0.56
N GLY A 97 -12.17 -9.36 1.09
CA GLY A 97 -12.83 -10.07 2.20
C GLY A 97 -13.23 -11.50 1.85
N GLY A 98 -13.69 -11.74 0.61
CA GLY A 98 -13.99 -13.08 0.09
C GLY A 98 -12.73 -13.96 0.03
N LEU A 99 -11.64 -13.44 -0.53
CA LEU A 99 -10.35 -14.15 -0.60
C LEU A 99 -9.85 -14.56 0.79
N ILE A 100 -9.97 -13.68 1.80
CA ILE A 100 -9.55 -14.00 3.17
C ILE A 100 -10.44 -15.09 3.79
N ARG A 101 -11.74 -15.11 3.47
CA ARG A 101 -12.67 -16.15 3.95
C ARG A 101 -12.47 -17.48 3.25
N GLU A 102 -12.12 -17.46 1.97
CA GLU A 102 -11.92 -18.66 1.15
C GLU A 102 -10.49 -19.23 1.26
N ALA A 103 -9.51 -18.42 1.68
CA ALA A 103 -8.12 -18.84 1.83
C ALA A 103 -7.92 -20.13 2.67
N PRO A 104 -8.59 -20.34 3.83
CA PRO A 104 -8.46 -21.58 4.58
C PRO A 104 -8.95 -22.80 3.81
N ALA A 105 -10.08 -22.68 3.11
CA ALA A 105 -10.65 -23.75 2.29
C ALA A 105 -9.76 -24.08 1.08
N MET A 106 -9.11 -23.07 0.49
CA MET A 106 -8.11 -23.28 -0.56
C MET A 106 -6.88 -24.04 -0.03
N VAL A 107 -6.43 -23.74 1.19
CA VAL A 107 -5.33 -24.47 1.85
C VAL A 107 -5.70 -25.93 2.14
N GLU A 108 -6.94 -26.21 2.53
CA GLU A 108 -7.45 -27.58 2.72
C GLU A 108 -7.57 -28.36 1.40
N ALA A 109 -8.02 -27.70 0.33
CA ALA A 109 -8.06 -28.29 -1.00
C ALA A 109 -6.65 -28.66 -1.49
N VAL A 110 -5.67 -27.78 -1.29
CA VAL A 110 -4.26 -28.07 -1.62
C VAL A 110 -3.71 -29.24 -0.78
N GLN A 111 -4.02 -29.31 0.51
CA GLN A 111 -3.62 -30.45 1.35
C GLN A 111 -4.17 -31.78 0.83
N THR A 112 -5.43 -31.80 0.39
CA THR A 112 -6.09 -33.01 -0.12
C THR A 112 -5.44 -33.51 -1.41
N GLU A 113 -5.15 -32.59 -2.34
CA GLU A 113 -4.46 -32.92 -3.60
C GLU A 113 -3.02 -33.40 -3.35
N VAL A 114 -2.29 -32.71 -2.47
CA VAL A 114 -0.92 -33.10 -2.09
C VAL A 114 -0.89 -34.47 -1.40
N ALA A 115 -1.86 -34.76 -0.52
CA ALA A 115 -1.98 -36.08 0.10
C ALA A 115 -2.24 -37.18 -0.93
N GLY A 116 -3.06 -36.91 -1.95
CA GLY A 116 -3.29 -37.82 -3.08
C GLY A 116 -2.02 -38.09 -3.90
N LEU A 117 -1.21 -37.06 -4.13
CA LEU A 117 0.09 -37.15 -4.81
C LEU A 117 1.11 -37.97 -3.99
N ILE A 118 1.21 -37.75 -2.68
CA ILE A 118 2.12 -38.49 -1.79
C ILE A 118 1.72 -39.97 -1.71
N ALA A 119 0.42 -40.28 -1.65
CA ALA A 119 -0.08 -41.65 -1.66
C ALA A 119 0.31 -42.42 -2.94
N GLN A 120 0.52 -41.74 -4.07
CA GLN A 120 1.04 -42.33 -5.31
C GLN A 120 2.57 -42.52 -5.32
N TYR A 121 3.33 -41.78 -4.51
CA TYR A 121 4.81 -41.87 -4.44
C TYR A 121 5.34 -42.06 -3.00
N PRO A 122 4.91 -43.12 -2.27
CA PRO A 122 5.21 -43.32 -0.86
C PRO A 122 6.68 -43.62 -0.53
N THR A 123 7.51 -43.94 -1.54
CA THR A 123 8.92 -44.29 -1.36
C THR A 123 9.89 -43.10 -1.43
N MET A 124 9.42 -41.89 -1.73
CA MET A 124 10.28 -40.69 -1.84
C MET A 124 10.03 -39.60 -0.79
N ILE A 125 8.96 -39.66 0.02
CA ILE A 125 8.59 -38.60 0.97
C ILE A 125 8.16 -39.21 2.33
N GLU A 126 8.87 -38.89 3.41
CA GLU A 126 8.47 -39.23 4.79
C GLU A 126 7.33 -38.29 5.27
N GLN A 127 6.27 -38.84 5.88
CA GLN A 127 5.00 -38.13 6.13
C GLN A 127 5.03 -37.15 7.33
N ALA A 128 5.90 -37.37 8.32
CA ALA A 128 5.89 -36.64 9.60
C ALA A 128 6.17 -35.11 9.51
N PRO A 129 7.04 -34.61 8.63
CA PRO A 129 7.29 -33.16 8.53
C PRO A 129 6.11 -32.36 7.97
N ILE A 130 5.18 -33.01 7.26
CA ILE A 130 4.10 -32.31 6.54
C ILE A 130 2.92 -31.98 7.48
N ASP A 131 2.60 -32.87 8.41
CA ASP A 131 1.52 -32.65 9.38
C ASP A 131 1.85 -31.49 10.33
N GLU A 132 3.10 -31.40 10.79
CA GLU A 132 3.57 -30.30 11.64
C GLU A 132 3.55 -28.96 10.88
N LEU A 133 3.94 -28.97 9.60
CA LEU A 133 3.91 -27.80 8.74
C LEU A 133 2.47 -27.31 8.48
N MET A 134 1.53 -28.24 8.24
CA MET A 134 0.12 -27.89 8.06
C MET A 134 -0.53 -27.37 9.33
N SER A 135 -0.21 -27.94 10.49
CA SER A 135 -0.71 -27.43 11.77
C SER A 135 -0.26 -25.99 12.05
N THR A 136 0.98 -25.67 11.67
CA THR A 136 1.56 -24.32 11.82
C THR A 136 0.90 -23.32 10.88
N ILE A 137 0.65 -23.71 9.63
CA ILE A 137 -0.04 -22.87 8.64
C ILE A 137 -1.49 -22.59 9.07
N GLN A 138 -2.21 -23.61 9.56
CA GLN A 138 -3.57 -23.45 10.07
C GLN A 138 -3.63 -22.49 11.27
N GLY A 139 -2.69 -22.62 12.23
CA GLY A 139 -2.60 -21.71 13.38
C GLY A 139 -2.34 -20.26 12.97
N GLN A 140 -1.43 -20.03 12.02
CA GLN A 140 -1.14 -18.69 11.51
C GLN A 140 -2.32 -18.10 10.71
N ALA A 141 -2.95 -18.89 9.84
CA ALA A 141 -4.12 -18.46 9.07
C ALA A 141 -5.30 -18.09 9.98
N ALA A 142 -5.54 -18.85 11.05
CA ALA A 142 -6.56 -18.53 12.06
C ALA A 142 -6.26 -17.21 12.78
N SER A 143 -5.01 -16.98 13.19
CA SER A 143 -4.60 -15.74 13.86
C SER A 143 -4.70 -14.50 12.96
N PHE A 144 -4.36 -14.65 11.67
CA PHE A 144 -4.51 -13.59 10.68
C PHE A 144 -5.99 -13.27 10.41
N GLY A 145 -6.84 -14.30 10.34
CA GLY A 145 -8.29 -14.15 10.25
C GLY A 145 -8.87 -13.38 11.43
N GLN A 146 -8.42 -13.68 12.66
CA GLN A 146 -8.83 -12.93 13.86
C GLN A 146 -8.38 -11.47 13.83
N ALA A 147 -7.15 -11.19 13.39
CA ALA A 147 -6.64 -9.81 13.27
C ALA A 147 -7.45 -9.00 12.25
N VAL A 148 -7.69 -9.55 11.06
CA VAL A 148 -8.46 -8.88 10.00
C VAL A 148 -9.91 -8.63 10.43
N LEU A 149 -10.55 -9.60 11.09
CA LEU A 149 -11.91 -9.44 11.63
C LEU A 149 -11.94 -8.42 12.78
N GLY A 150 -10.92 -8.40 13.64
CA GLY A 150 -10.79 -7.46 14.75
C GLY A 150 -10.64 -6.01 14.29
N TYR A 151 -9.77 -5.74 13.31
CA TYR A 151 -9.64 -4.41 12.71
C TYR A 151 -10.89 -4.02 11.89
N GLY A 152 -11.55 -4.99 11.25
CA GLY A 152 -12.76 -4.77 10.47
C GLY A 152 -14.02 -4.49 11.30
N LEU A 153 -14.15 -5.07 12.50
CA LEU A 153 -15.31 -4.87 13.39
C LEU A 153 -15.08 -3.76 14.42
N SER A 154 -13.84 -3.48 14.83
CA SER A 154 -13.51 -2.35 15.70
C SER A 154 -13.65 -0.97 15.01
N SER A 155 -13.82 -0.93 13.70
CA SER A 155 -14.01 0.31 12.92
C SER A 155 -15.47 0.68 12.70
N ILE A 156 -16.42 -0.12 13.19
CA ILE A 156 -17.86 0.18 13.18
C ILE A 156 -18.28 0.48 14.63
N PRO A 157 -18.64 1.74 14.98
CA PRO A 157 -19.28 2.03 16.25
C PRO A 157 -20.70 1.47 16.32
#